data_AF-A0A4Q9LYR7-F1
#
_entry.id   AF-A0A4Q9LYR7-F1
#
_cell.length_a   1.000
_cell.length_b   1.000
_cell.length_c   1.000
_cell.angle_alpha   90.00
_cell.angle_beta   90.00
_cell.angle_gamma   90.00
#
_symmetry.space_group_name_H-M   'P 1'
#
loop_
_entity.id
_entity.type
_entity.pdbx_description
1 polymer ?
#
loop_
_entity_poly.entity_id
_entity_poly.type
_entity_poly.pdbx_seq_one_letter_code
_entity_poly.pdbx_strand_id
1 'polypeptide(L)'
;MEDFSKNIFFNEKNRMIKISEYENIKTFSYVYTILYFILAILFGVGGRISYNLIEEHKEISLLMFHIFVYLSIYFLLSVVMTLLCLYLSKPKYNGTFKQILVYKNSNSIKFIFGLVLYSMLIKIMSLLKSFHYYDFESINNLKFKFLPKNEKSFSEFIFSFSLAIFTFCLHKIVYQYAIYNMHYRFYRDKLHLIRNQMRVIERIHNVTNQKFSSNIDKTSSEIFKQLSGDTRNITLESLKIHFDETDSQEILNFFSEEKTNYDILNISRVSNINDDANIRSNNQIQIKKRVFSEKYSNLASNFNKLSLILIQNEKNFDKLRTILILVFIPISICIFYVSMGKKDLFRGYYMGVLGLILPMAFVFGPICSEILSCIIFVFFVRPFDKKDTIEIENEQYSVKEIGISYSTLISDSRTCNYPNEQLRKNRITNIRKSSYNVFTISKMFSYESFKENFDSLKTRIAKYLKEHPCDYKDEFYITDFEITKECHIKVNFILYFYISHDDLRIQEKRKDNFTLFLHNLIKELNIVYF
;
A
#
# COMPACT_ATOMS: atom_id res chain seq x y z
N MET A 1 9.66 9.08 27.41
CA MET A 1 9.52 9.50 26.00
C MET A 1 10.83 10.01 25.38
N GLU A 2 11.87 10.31 26.18
CA GLU A 2 13.23 10.59 25.66
C GLU A 2 13.94 9.37 25.05
N ASP A 3 13.56 8.15 25.44
CA ASP A 3 14.05 6.91 24.80
C ASP A 3 13.40 6.60 23.45
N PHE A 4 12.32 7.29 23.09
CA PHE A 4 11.56 7.03 21.86
C PHE A 4 12.25 7.64 20.62
N SER A 5 12.96 8.77 20.79
CA SER A 5 13.76 9.40 19.73
C SER A 5 15.14 8.75 19.57
N LYS A 6 15.76 8.31 20.69
CA LYS A 6 17.01 7.53 20.68
C LYS A 6 16.87 6.25 19.85
N ASN A 7 15.78 5.50 20.05
CA ASN A 7 15.58 4.23 19.37
C ASN A 7 15.29 4.34 17.88
N ILE A 8 14.68 5.41 17.38
CA ILE A 8 14.37 5.53 15.94
C ILE A 8 15.61 6.02 15.16
N PHE A 9 16.33 6.99 15.71
CA PHE A 9 17.54 7.53 15.08
C PHE A 9 18.70 6.52 15.09
N PHE A 10 18.87 5.78 16.20
CA PHE A 10 19.82 4.66 16.24
C PHE A 10 19.31 3.42 15.52
N ASN A 11 18.00 3.12 15.48
CA ASN A 11 17.54 1.95 14.71
C ASN A 11 17.55 2.18 13.21
N GLU A 12 17.36 3.38 12.67
CA GLU A 12 17.54 3.59 11.23
C GLU A 12 19.03 3.62 10.84
N LYS A 13 19.88 4.21 11.69
CA LYS A 13 21.35 4.06 11.55
C LYS A 13 21.75 2.59 11.65
N ASN A 14 21.25 1.82 12.63
CA ASN A 14 21.52 0.38 12.79
C ASN A 14 20.87 -0.50 11.70
N ARG A 15 19.72 -0.10 11.14
CA ARG A 15 19.05 -0.82 10.04
C ARG A 15 19.73 -0.56 8.69
N MET A 16 20.41 0.58 8.52
CA MET A 16 21.30 0.87 7.38
C MET A 16 22.74 0.37 7.60
N ILE A 17 23.19 0.24 8.86
CA ILE A 17 24.41 -0.51 9.27
C ILE A 17 24.25 -2.02 9.02
N LYS A 18 23.06 -2.52 8.64
CA LYS A 18 22.98 -3.84 8.01
C LYS A 18 23.76 -3.97 6.70
N ILE A 19 24.28 -2.87 6.14
CA ILE A 19 25.27 -2.91 5.06
C ILE A 19 26.66 -3.30 5.59
N SER A 20 27.05 -2.93 6.82
CA SER A 20 28.27 -3.46 7.45
C SER A 20 28.08 -4.87 8.07
N GLU A 21 26.84 -5.32 8.28
CA GLU A 21 26.56 -6.74 8.50
C GLU A 21 26.89 -7.61 7.27
N TYR A 22 27.01 -7.06 6.04
CA TYR A 22 27.36 -7.88 4.86
C TYR A 22 28.78 -8.46 4.93
N GLU A 23 29.73 -7.75 5.53
CA GLU A 23 31.08 -8.26 5.74
C GLU A 23 31.12 -9.31 6.86
N ASN A 24 30.38 -9.07 7.95
CA ASN A 24 30.24 -10.04 9.05
C ASN A 24 29.50 -11.31 8.61
N ILE A 25 28.46 -11.22 7.78
CA ILE A 25 27.74 -12.40 7.28
C ILE A 25 28.65 -13.28 6.39
N LYS A 26 29.58 -12.67 5.63
CA LYS A 26 30.57 -13.43 4.85
C LYS A 26 31.49 -14.22 5.78
N THR A 27 32.11 -13.58 6.77
CA THR A 27 33.04 -14.24 7.71
C THR A 27 32.35 -15.34 8.51
N PHE A 28 31.15 -15.09 9.03
CA PHE A 28 30.36 -16.11 9.73
C PHE A 28 30.02 -17.30 8.85
N SER A 29 29.63 -17.09 7.58
CA SER A 29 29.30 -18.20 6.69
C SER A 29 30.49 -19.11 6.38
N TYR A 30 31.72 -18.59 6.33
CA TYR A 30 32.93 -19.40 6.13
C TYR A 30 33.24 -20.25 7.36
N VAL A 31 33.11 -19.67 8.56
CA VAL A 31 33.31 -20.40 9.83
C VAL A 31 32.33 -21.56 9.95
N TYR A 32 31.05 -21.35 9.63
CA TYR A 32 30.07 -22.42 9.63
C TYR A 32 30.39 -23.51 8.59
N THR A 33 30.80 -23.15 7.36
CA THR A 33 31.18 -24.18 6.36
C THR A 33 32.33 -25.05 6.82
N ILE A 34 33.34 -24.47 7.48
CA ILE A 34 34.48 -25.21 8.02
C ILE A 34 34.03 -26.11 9.19
N LEU A 35 33.17 -25.59 10.07
CA LEU A 35 32.61 -26.37 11.19
C LEU A 35 31.81 -27.59 10.70
N TYR A 36 30.94 -27.43 9.70
CA TYR A 36 30.17 -28.53 9.13
C TYR A 36 31.05 -29.57 8.42
N PHE A 37 32.14 -29.15 7.80
CA PHE A 37 33.13 -30.05 7.20
C PHE A 37 33.83 -30.89 8.27
N ILE A 38 34.28 -30.26 9.37
CA ILE A 38 34.90 -30.95 10.50
C ILE A 38 33.92 -31.92 11.16
N LEU A 39 32.68 -31.49 11.39
CA LEU A 39 31.60 -32.34 11.91
C LEU A 39 31.34 -33.55 11.00
N ALA A 40 31.25 -33.35 9.68
CA ALA A 40 31.09 -34.46 8.75
C ALA A 40 32.24 -35.48 8.89
N ILE A 41 33.50 -35.03 8.90
CA ILE A 41 34.65 -35.92 9.07
C ILE A 41 34.59 -36.68 10.40
N LEU A 42 34.27 -36.00 11.51
CA LEU A 42 34.15 -36.62 12.83
C LEU A 42 33.07 -37.70 12.88
N PHE A 43 31.88 -37.44 12.31
CA PHE A 43 30.79 -38.42 12.25
C PHE A 43 31.11 -39.58 11.30
N GLY A 44 31.81 -39.33 10.19
CA GLY A 44 32.26 -40.39 9.27
C GLY A 44 33.32 -41.31 9.89
N VAL A 45 34.31 -40.74 10.57
CA VAL A 45 35.35 -41.49 11.29
C VAL A 45 34.76 -42.23 12.49
N GLY A 46 33.91 -41.56 13.29
CA GLY A 46 33.21 -42.16 14.43
C GLY A 46 32.27 -43.29 14.04
N GLY A 47 31.56 -43.18 12.92
CA GLY A 47 30.72 -44.25 12.37
C GLY A 47 31.51 -45.50 11.97
N ARG A 48 32.69 -45.31 11.36
CA ARG A 48 33.60 -46.40 10.95
C ARG A 48 34.29 -47.07 12.15
N ILE A 49 34.70 -46.29 13.15
CA ILE A 49 35.24 -46.78 14.42
C ILE A 49 34.17 -47.59 15.16
N SER A 50 32.95 -47.05 15.30
CA SER A 50 31.83 -47.73 15.94
C SER A 50 31.42 -49.03 15.22
N TYR A 51 31.55 -49.09 13.90
CA TYR A 51 31.26 -50.31 13.12
C TYR A 51 32.25 -51.43 13.42
N ASN A 52 33.53 -51.09 13.62
CA ASN A 52 34.61 -52.06 13.79
C ASN A 52 34.79 -52.52 15.24
N LEU A 53 34.31 -51.77 16.23
CA LEU A 53 34.63 -52.01 17.66
C LEU A 53 33.50 -52.67 18.48
N ILE A 54 32.23 -52.57 18.07
CA ILE A 54 31.10 -52.99 18.93
C ILE A 54 30.00 -53.68 18.11
N GLU A 55 29.96 -55.02 18.13
CA GLU A 55 28.94 -55.82 17.43
C GLU A 55 27.51 -55.57 17.92
N GLU A 56 27.33 -55.19 19.19
CA GLU A 56 26.02 -54.92 19.82
C GLU A 56 25.43 -53.53 19.46
N HIS A 57 26.17 -52.66 18.75
CA HIS A 57 25.75 -51.29 18.45
C HIS A 57 25.83 -50.91 16.96
N LYS A 58 25.59 -51.88 16.07
CA LYS A 58 25.44 -51.61 14.62
C LYS A 58 24.39 -50.53 14.31
N GLU A 59 23.38 -50.36 15.17
CA GLU A 59 22.35 -49.31 15.03
C GLU A 59 22.94 -47.89 15.15
N ILE A 60 23.88 -47.69 16.08
CA ILE A 60 24.53 -46.39 16.30
C ILE A 60 25.42 -46.06 15.11
N SER A 61 26.18 -47.03 14.60
CA SER A 61 27.01 -46.85 13.40
C SER A 61 26.17 -46.45 12.17
N LEU A 62 25.01 -47.08 11.95
CA LEU A 62 24.10 -46.73 10.86
C LEU A 62 23.52 -45.31 11.00
N LEU A 63 23.13 -44.92 12.22
CA LEU A 63 22.68 -43.56 12.52
C LEU A 63 23.78 -42.52 12.24
N MET A 64 25.01 -42.79 12.69
CA MET A 64 26.17 -41.93 12.44
C MET A 64 26.46 -41.79 10.95
N PHE A 65 26.30 -42.86 10.16
CA PHE A 65 26.42 -42.84 8.70
C PHE A 65 25.35 -41.98 8.03
N HIS A 66 24.09 -42.09 8.46
CA HIS A 66 22.99 -41.24 7.98
C HIS A 66 23.23 -39.75 8.29
N ILE A 67 23.70 -39.44 9.51
CA ILE A 67 24.07 -38.08 9.91
C ILE A 67 25.24 -37.56 9.06
N PHE A 68 26.24 -38.41 8.78
CA PHE A 68 27.36 -38.07 7.91
C PHE A 68 26.92 -37.69 6.49
N VAL A 69 26.05 -38.50 5.87
CA VAL A 69 25.53 -38.23 4.52
C VAL A 69 24.75 -36.91 4.49
N TYR A 70 23.89 -36.67 5.49
CA TYR A 70 23.16 -35.40 5.60
C TYR A 70 24.09 -34.21 5.77
N LEU A 71 25.08 -34.29 6.66
CA LEU A 71 26.07 -33.22 6.89
C LEU A 71 26.89 -32.93 5.63
N SER A 72 27.24 -33.96 4.85
CA SER A 72 27.96 -33.82 3.58
C SER A 72 27.14 -33.09 2.53
N ILE A 73 25.85 -33.43 2.40
CA ILE A 73 24.91 -32.71 1.50
C ILE A 73 24.74 -31.25 1.97
N TYR A 74 24.57 -31.04 3.27
CA TYR A 74 24.41 -29.72 3.85
C TYR A 74 25.66 -28.85 3.64
N PHE A 75 26.86 -29.43 3.74
CA PHE A 75 28.13 -28.76 3.42
C PHE A 75 28.18 -28.34 1.95
N LEU A 76 27.92 -29.26 1.01
CA LEU A 76 27.91 -28.96 -0.42
C LEU A 76 26.95 -27.79 -0.73
N LEU A 77 25.75 -27.86 -0.18
CA LEU A 77 24.74 -26.83 -0.37
C LEU A 77 25.12 -25.50 0.27
N SER A 78 25.85 -25.54 1.40
CA SER A 78 26.39 -24.34 2.02
C SER A 78 27.44 -23.66 1.14
N VAL A 79 28.29 -24.42 0.46
CA VAL A 79 29.27 -23.90 -0.52
C VAL A 79 28.56 -23.28 -1.75
N VAL A 80 27.54 -23.94 -2.28
CA VAL A 80 26.76 -23.39 -3.40
C VAL A 80 26.11 -22.06 -3.01
N MET A 81 25.53 -21.98 -1.82
CA MET A 81 24.86 -20.77 -1.35
C MET A 81 25.85 -19.64 -1.02
N THR A 82 27.07 -19.92 -0.54
CA THR A 82 28.09 -18.87 -0.37
C THR A 82 28.55 -18.30 -1.70
N LEU A 83 28.73 -19.14 -2.73
CA LEU A 83 29.02 -18.69 -4.10
C LEU A 83 27.89 -17.82 -4.66
N LEU A 84 26.64 -18.20 -4.40
CA LEU A 84 25.46 -17.45 -4.85
C LEU A 84 25.33 -16.09 -4.13
N CYS A 85 25.64 -16.03 -2.84
CA CYS A 85 25.73 -14.77 -2.09
C CYS A 85 26.82 -13.85 -2.67
N LEU A 86 28.02 -14.39 -2.97
CA LEU A 86 29.11 -13.61 -3.58
C LEU A 86 28.71 -13.04 -4.95
N TYR A 87 28.03 -13.83 -5.79
CA TYR A 87 27.52 -13.36 -7.08
C TYR A 87 26.51 -12.20 -6.92
N LEU A 88 25.61 -12.31 -5.93
CA LEU A 88 24.60 -11.29 -5.64
C LEU A 88 25.15 -10.08 -4.84
N SER A 89 26.39 -10.13 -4.36
CA SER A 89 27.09 -9.01 -3.72
C SER A 89 27.57 -7.94 -4.72
N LYS A 90 27.43 -8.17 -6.02
CA LYS A 90 27.82 -7.20 -7.06
C LYS A 90 26.93 -5.94 -7.02
N PRO A 91 27.47 -4.74 -7.31
CA PRO A 91 26.76 -3.46 -7.18
C PRO A 91 25.48 -3.37 -8.03
N LYS A 92 25.42 -4.12 -9.15
CA LYS A 92 24.25 -4.24 -10.03
C LYS A 92 22.99 -4.78 -9.32
N TYR A 93 23.16 -5.53 -8.23
CA TYR A 93 22.06 -6.18 -7.51
C TYR A 93 21.73 -5.53 -6.16
N ASN A 94 22.40 -4.42 -5.80
CA ASN A 94 22.19 -3.73 -4.53
C ASN A 94 20.73 -3.26 -4.36
N GLY A 95 20.06 -3.77 -3.34
CA GLY A 95 18.67 -3.43 -3.02
C GLY A 95 17.62 -4.17 -3.85
N THR A 96 18.02 -5.18 -4.63
CA THR A 96 17.07 -6.04 -5.36
C THR A 96 16.47 -7.10 -4.42
N PHE A 97 15.22 -7.49 -4.69
CA PHE A 97 14.54 -8.55 -3.92
C PHE A 97 15.37 -9.85 -3.87
N LYS A 98 16.03 -10.22 -4.98
CA LYS A 98 16.85 -11.44 -5.09
C LYS A 98 18.00 -11.45 -4.07
N GLN A 99 18.68 -10.32 -3.89
CA GLN A 99 19.75 -10.19 -2.90
C GLN A 99 19.20 -10.38 -1.48
N ILE A 100 18.13 -9.66 -1.13
CA ILE A 100 17.51 -9.72 0.20
C ILE A 100 16.99 -11.14 0.52
N LEU A 101 16.36 -11.79 -0.47
CA LEU A 101 15.80 -13.13 -0.36
C LEU A 101 16.89 -14.17 -0.02
N VAL A 102 17.98 -14.17 -0.78
CA VAL A 102 19.05 -15.17 -0.64
C VAL A 102 19.84 -14.95 0.65
N TYR A 103 20.17 -13.70 0.99
CA TYR A 103 20.93 -13.41 2.20
C TYR A 103 20.14 -13.71 3.48
N LYS A 104 18.87 -13.28 3.55
CA LYS A 104 18.07 -13.42 4.77
C LYS A 104 17.58 -14.84 5.01
N ASN A 105 17.34 -15.62 3.95
CA ASN A 105 16.82 -16.98 4.07
C ASN A 105 17.87 -18.07 3.77
N SER A 106 19.15 -17.73 3.64
CA SER A 106 20.22 -18.68 3.25
C SER A 106 20.18 -19.97 4.07
N ASN A 107 20.12 -19.87 5.40
CA ASN A 107 20.10 -21.04 6.29
C ASN A 107 18.83 -21.88 6.13
N SER A 108 17.66 -21.25 5.95
CA SER A 108 16.40 -21.98 5.75
C SER A 108 16.38 -22.71 4.40
N ILE A 109 16.93 -22.09 3.35
CA ILE A 109 17.08 -22.71 2.03
C ILE A 109 18.05 -23.90 2.13
N LYS A 110 19.20 -23.75 2.80
CA LYS A 110 20.17 -24.84 3.03
C LYS A 110 19.51 -26.02 3.74
N PHE A 111 18.79 -25.75 4.81
CA PHE A 111 18.14 -26.80 5.60
C PHE A 111 17.09 -27.59 4.80
N ILE A 112 16.22 -26.90 4.04
CA ILE A 112 15.16 -27.58 3.27
C ILE A 112 15.72 -28.39 2.12
N PHE A 113 16.55 -27.79 1.27
CA PHE A 113 17.13 -28.50 0.13
C PHE A 113 18.01 -29.66 0.60
N GLY A 114 18.70 -29.50 1.74
CA GLY A 114 19.43 -30.60 2.40
C GLY A 114 18.52 -31.76 2.78
N LEU A 115 17.40 -31.50 3.46
CA LEU A 115 16.42 -32.53 3.83
C LEU A 115 15.77 -33.21 2.61
N VAL A 116 15.44 -32.44 1.57
CA VAL A 116 14.86 -32.97 0.32
C VAL A 116 15.86 -33.87 -0.40
N LEU A 117 17.09 -33.42 -0.62
CA LEU A 117 18.14 -34.21 -1.27
C LEU A 117 18.47 -35.47 -0.47
N TYR A 118 18.54 -35.35 0.86
CA TYR A 118 18.75 -36.49 1.75
C TYR A 118 17.61 -37.51 1.64
N SER A 119 16.35 -37.06 1.63
CA SER A 119 15.20 -37.96 1.45
C SER A 119 15.21 -38.67 0.08
N MET A 120 15.61 -37.98 -0.98
CA MET A 120 15.76 -38.56 -2.32
C MET A 120 16.87 -39.61 -2.36
N LEU A 121 18.01 -39.34 -1.71
CA LEU A 121 19.14 -40.28 -1.65
C LEU A 121 18.79 -41.56 -0.88
N ILE A 122 18.09 -41.46 0.25
CA ILE A 122 17.62 -42.66 0.98
C ILE A 122 16.67 -43.47 0.11
N LYS A 123 15.76 -42.80 -0.62
CA LYS A 123 14.80 -43.48 -1.50
C LYS A 123 15.50 -44.19 -2.66
N ILE A 124 16.51 -43.56 -3.27
CA ILE A 124 17.35 -44.15 -4.32
C ILE A 124 18.15 -45.34 -3.77
N MET A 125 18.75 -45.22 -2.59
CA MET A 125 19.47 -46.33 -1.92
C MET A 125 18.54 -47.51 -1.63
N SER A 126 17.34 -47.26 -1.13
CA SER A 126 16.31 -48.29 -0.90
C SER A 126 15.88 -48.96 -2.21
N LEU A 127 15.76 -48.20 -3.31
CA LEU A 127 15.44 -48.72 -4.63
C LEU A 127 16.57 -49.61 -5.17
N LEU A 128 17.83 -49.15 -5.08
CA LEU A 128 19.02 -49.91 -5.49
C LEU A 128 19.19 -51.20 -4.69
N LYS A 129 18.90 -51.17 -3.39
CA LYS A 129 18.92 -52.37 -2.51
C LYS A 129 17.86 -53.40 -2.91
N SER A 130 16.72 -52.96 -3.47
CA SER A 130 15.72 -53.87 -4.04
C SER A 130 16.13 -54.48 -5.39
N PHE A 131 17.11 -53.90 -6.09
CA PHE A 131 17.67 -54.43 -7.33
C PHE A 131 18.78 -55.48 -7.08
N HIS A 132 19.53 -55.38 -5.99
CA HIS A 132 20.49 -56.42 -5.57
C HIS A 132 19.82 -57.42 -4.60
N TYR A 133 19.04 -58.33 -5.18
CA TYR A 133 18.56 -59.51 -4.47
C TYR A 133 19.63 -60.59 -4.51
N TYR A 134 20.72 -60.45 -3.73
CA TYR A 134 21.54 -61.59 -3.29
C TYR A 134 22.30 -61.19 -2.01
N ASP A 135 22.11 -62.03 -0.99
CA ASP A 135 22.89 -62.19 0.25
C ASP A 135 22.92 -61.04 1.27
N PHE A 136 21.83 -60.87 2.02
CA PHE A 136 21.91 -60.32 3.39
C PHE A 136 20.79 -60.89 4.29
N GLU A 137 20.78 -62.22 4.45
CA GLU A 137 19.84 -62.94 5.32
C GLU A 137 20.17 -62.81 6.82
N SER A 138 21.34 -62.25 7.17
CA SER A 138 21.84 -62.20 8.55
C SER A 138 21.49 -60.94 9.38
N ILE A 139 20.78 -59.96 8.81
CA ILE A 139 20.42 -58.70 9.51
C ILE A 139 18.95 -58.67 10.00
N ASN A 140 18.13 -59.65 9.62
CA ASN A 140 16.68 -59.63 9.90
C ASN A 140 16.27 -59.87 11.37
N ASN A 141 17.20 -60.15 12.28
CA ASN A 141 16.89 -60.46 13.68
C ASN A 141 17.12 -59.32 14.69
N LEU A 142 17.49 -58.12 14.27
CA LEU A 142 17.53 -56.95 15.16
C LEU A 142 16.18 -56.23 15.15
N LYS A 143 15.37 -56.44 16.20
CA LYS A 143 14.16 -55.66 16.48
C LYS A 143 14.56 -54.24 16.88
N PHE A 144 14.75 -53.36 15.90
CA PHE A 144 14.98 -51.93 16.10
C PHE A 144 13.78 -51.30 16.82
N LYS A 145 13.98 -50.81 18.06
CA LYS A 145 12.92 -50.21 18.90
C LYS A 145 12.78 -48.69 18.71
N PHE A 146 13.71 -48.05 17.99
CA PHE A 146 13.80 -46.59 17.84
C PHE A 146 13.63 -46.04 16.40
N LEU A 147 13.54 -46.90 15.38
CA LEU A 147 13.22 -46.50 13.99
C LEU A 147 11.97 -47.23 13.49
N PRO A 148 11.13 -46.59 12.65
CA PRO A 148 9.96 -47.25 12.07
C PRO A 148 10.43 -48.48 11.28
N LYS A 149 9.77 -49.62 11.51
CA LYS A 149 10.16 -50.97 11.09
C LYS A 149 10.50 -51.18 9.59
N ASN A 150 10.29 -50.20 8.70
CA ASN A 150 10.63 -50.25 7.28
C ASN A 150 11.42 -48.99 6.83
N GLU A 151 12.59 -49.16 6.20
CA GLU A 151 13.40 -48.07 5.61
C GLU A 151 12.56 -47.16 4.66
N LYS A 152 11.60 -47.75 3.93
CA LYS A 152 10.66 -47.03 3.05
C LYS A 152 9.81 -45.99 3.82
N SER A 153 9.25 -46.39 4.96
CA SER A 153 8.42 -45.48 5.79
C SER A 153 9.22 -44.34 6.44
N PHE A 154 10.52 -44.53 6.68
CA PHE A 154 11.39 -43.46 7.18
C PHE A 154 11.70 -42.42 6.11
N SER A 155 11.98 -42.86 4.87
CA SER A 155 12.21 -41.94 3.74
C SER A 155 10.98 -41.11 3.41
N GLU A 156 9.78 -41.71 3.46
CA GLU A 156 8.50 -41.04 3.26
C GLU A 156 8.20 -40.03 4.37
N PHE A 157 8.53 -40.35 5.63
CA PHE A 157 8.41 -39.42 6.74
C PHE A 157 9.30 -38.17 6.56
N ILE A 158 10.58 -38.36 6.26
CA ILE A 158 11.53 -37.24 6.06
C ILE A 158 11.11 -36.39 4.87
N PHE A 159 10.67 -37.01 3.77
CA PHE A 159 10.18 -36.30 2.60
C PHE A 159 8.92 -35.48 2.91
N SER A 160 7.98 -36.05 3.66
CA SER A 160 6.76 -35.35 4.09
C SER A 160 7.07 -34.17 5.01
N PHE A 161 8.00 -34.37 5.94
CA PHE A 161 8.46 -33.33 6.86
C PHE A 161 9.20 -32.20 6.12
N SER A 162 10.02 -32.52 5.13
CA SER A 162 10.73 -31.53 4.33
C SER A 162 9.78 -30.69 3.47
N LEU A 163 8.73 -31.31 2.89
CA LEU A 163 7.65 -30.63 2.18
C LEU A 163 6.84 -29.69 3.09
N ALA A 164 6.53 -30.13 4.31
CA ALA A 164 5.84 -29.29 5.30
C ALA A 164 6.69 -28.05 5.66
N ILE A 165 7.98 -28.22 5.95
CA ILE A 165 8.89 -27.11 6.24
C ILE A 165 9.08 -26.20 5.01
N PHE A 166 9.11 -26.77 3.80
CA PHE A 166 9.17 -26.00 2.56
C PHE A 166 7.99 -25.03 2.45
N THR A 167 6.76 -25.49 2.74
CA THR A 167 5.56 -24.64 2.69
C THR A 167 5.62 -23.51 3.74
N PHE A 168 6.16 -23.77 4.93
CA PHE A 168 6.40 -22.74 5.94
C PHE A 168 7.46 -21.72 5.51
N CYS A 169 8.48 -22.14 4.77
CA CYS A 169 9.43 -21.20 4.18
C CYS A 169 8.84 -20.44 2.99
N LEU A 170 7.95 -21.05 2.21
CA LEU A 170 7.21 -20.37 1.15
C LEU A 170 6.40 -19.20 1.72
N HIS A 171 5.74 -19.40 2.88
CA HIS A 171 5.11 -18.32 3.63
C HIS A 171 6.10 -17.16 3.94
N LYS A 172 7.30 -17.46 4.46
CA LYS A 172 8.32 -16.42 4.74
C LYS A 172 8.74 -15.67 3.48
N ILE A 173 8.85 -16.36 2.34
CA ILE A 173 9.21 -15.75 1.05
C ILE A 173 8.09 -14.81 0.58
N VAL A 174 6.83 -15.26 0.63
CA VAL A 174 5.67 -14.45 0.27
C VAL A 174 5.56 -13.22 1.17
N TYR A 175 5.76 -13.38 2.48
CA TYR A 175 5.79 -12.28 3.44
C TYR A 175 6.88 -11.26 3.12
N GLN A 176 8.10 -11.72 2.84
CA GLN A 176 9.21 -10.84 2.48
C GLN A 176 9.00 -10.14 1.13
N TYR A 177 8.36 -10.81 0.17
CA TYR A 177 7.98 -10.22 -1.10
C TYR A 177 6.95 -9.10 -0.92
N ALA A 178 5.92 -9.35 -0.11
CA ALA A 178 4.90 -8.36 0.22
C ALA A 178 5.51 -7.12 0.88
N ILE A 179 6.40 -7.30 1.87
CA ILE A 179 7.13 -6.19 2.51
C ILE A 179 8.01 -5.45 1.49
N TYR A 180 8.76 -6.17 0.66
CA TYR A 180 9.62 -5.53 -0.33
C TYR A 180 8.82 -4.63 -1.28
N ASN A 181 7.71 -5.14 -1.79
CA ASN A 181 6.88 -4.39 -2.73
C ASN A 181 6.16 -3.21 -2.04
N MET A 182 5.66 -3.40 -0.82
CA MET A 182 4.94 -2.35 -0.09
C MET A 182 5.86 -1.29 0.53
N HIS A 183 7.00 -1.69 1.09
CA HIS A 183 7.88 -0.80 1.83
C HIS A 183 9.01 -0.24 0.96
N TYR A 184 9.73 -1.10 0.24
CA TYR A 184 10.89 -0.65 -0.52
C TYR A 184 10.43 0.04 -1.81
N ARG A 185 9.63 -0.61 -2.65
CA ARG A 185 9.27 -0.05 -3.97
C ARG A 185 8.47 1.26 -3.87
N PHE A 186 7.57 1.38 -2.90
CA PHE A 186 6.70 2.55 -2.78
C PHE A 186 7.33 3.73 -2.02
N TYR A 187 8.17 3.46 -1.01
CA TYR A 187 8.77 4.52 -0.19
C TYR A 187 10.22 4.82 -0.54
N ARG A 188 10.87 4.08 -1.45
CA ARG A 188 12.29 4.28 -1.81
C ARG A 188 12.62 5.74 -2.11
N ASP A 189 11.88 6.36 -3.02
CA ASP A 189 12.20 7.70 -3.51
C ASP A 189 11.91 8.76 -2.43
N LYS A 190 10.82 8.58 -1.69
CA LYS A 190 10.46 9.44 -0.55
C LYS A 190 11.48 9.34 0.59
N LEU A 191 11.92 8.14 0.92
CA LEU A 191 12.94 7.90 1.95
C LEU A 191 14.29 8.48 1.54
N HIS A 192 14.66 8.36 0.26
CA HIS A 192 15.91 8.93 -0.24
C HIS A 192 15.88 10.46 -0.20
N LEU A 193 14.77 11.08 -0.60
CA LEU A 193 14.59 12.53 -0.51
C LEU A 193 14.68 13.00 0.95
N ILE A 194 13.91 12.38 1.84
CA ILE A 194 13.88 12.74 3.26
C ILE A 194 15.24 12.52 3.93
N ARG A 195 15.95 11.44 3.58
CA ARG A 195 17.31 11.19 4.10
C ARG A 195 18.30 12.29 3.69
N ASN A 196 18.20 12.82 2.47
CA ASN A 196 19.05 13.92 2.03
C ASN A 196 18.74 15.20 2.83
N GLN A 197 17.45 15.48 3.04
CA GLN A 197 17.00 16.64 3.81
C GLN A 197 17.39 16.54 5.30
N MET A 198 17.29 15.34 5.88
CA MET A 198 17.67 15.09 7.28
C MET A 198 19.16 15.21 7.51
N ARG A 199 20.02 14.86 6.53
CA ARG A 199 21.47 15.05 6.65
C ARG A 199 21.85 16.51 6.90
N VAL A 200 21.20 17.44 6.19
CA VAL A 200 21.43 18.88 6.37
C VAL A 200 21.00 19.31 7.78
N ILE A 201 19.88 18.82 8.29
CA ILE A 201 19.41 19.15 9.64
C ILE A 201 20.26 18.50 10.74
N GLU A 202 20.71 17.26 10.56
CA GLU A 202 21.61 16.59 11.50
C GLU A 202 22.90 17.39 11.70
N ARG A 203 23.47 17.94 10.61
CA ARG A 203 24.63 18.83 10.69
C ARG A 203 24.30 20.07 11.52
N ILE A 204 23.16 20.70 11.27
CA ILE A 204 22.70 21.87 12.05
C ILE A 204 22.51 21.52 13.53
N HIS A 205 21.85 20.40 13.84
CA HIS A 205 21.59 19.91 15.21
C HIS A 205 22.87 19.55 15.96
N ASN A 206 23.87 18.98 15.28
CA ASN A 206 25.16 18.67 15.89
C ASN A 206 25.92 19.94 16.33
N VAL A 207 25.82 21.02 15.56
CA VAL A 207 26.49 22.28 15.89
C VAL A 207 25.70 23.11 16.90
N THR A 208 24.36 23.10 16.79
CA THR A 208 23.46 23.84 17.70
C THR A 208 23.19 23.11 19.02
N ASN A 209 23.60 21.84 19.15
CA ASN A 209 23.27 20.94 20.26
C ASN A 209 21.74 20.82 20.52
N GLN A 210 20.92 21.06 19.50
CA GLN A 210 19.46 20.99 19.59
C GLN A 210 18.92 19.67 19.02
N LYS A 211 17.74 19.27 19.50
CA LYS A 211 17.02 18.08 19.01
C LYS A 211 15.59 18.44 18.67
N PHE A 212 14.94 17.63 17.84
CA PHE A 212 13.50 17.75 17.62
C PHE A 212 12.75 17.61 18.95
N SER A 213 12.19 18.73 19.42
CA SER A 213 11.34 18.79 20.61
C SER A 213 9.87 18.71 20.24
N SER A 214 8.99 18.54 21.23
CA SER A 214 7.53 18.59 21.02
C SER A 214 7.03 19.95 20.52
N ASN A 215 7.81 21.02 20.72
CA ASN A 215 7.48 22.37 20.28
C ASN A 215 8.41 22.83 19.15
N ILE A 216 8.05 22.42 17.93
CA ILE A 216 8.84 22.62 16.70
C ILE A 216 9.14 24.10 16.44
N ASP A 217 8.19 24.99 16.75
CA ASP A 217 8.32 26.43 16.51
C ASP A 217 9.38 27.05 17.44
N LYS A 218 9.39 26.65 18.72
CA LYS A 218 10.41 27.10 19.68
C LYS A 218 11.81 26.66 19.25
N THR A 219 11.98 25.38 18.92
CA THR A 219 13.26 24.84 18.44
C THR A 219 13.72 25.53 17.15
N SER A 220 12.82 25.77 16.20
CA SER A 220 13.17 26.50 14.97
C SER A 220 13.69 27.92 15.25
N SER A 221 13.11 28.59 16.24
CA SER A 221 13.46 29.95 16.61
C SER A 221 14.79 30.06 17.34
N GLU A 222 15.15 29.03 18.13
CA GLU A 222 16.43 28.96 18.83
C GLU A 222 17.57 28.61 17.87
N ILE A 223 17.36 27.63 16.98
CA ILE A 223 18.29 27.32 15.88
C ILE A 223 18.52 28.56 15.03
N PHE A 224 17.46 29.28 14.65
CA PHE A 224 17.60 30.49 13.85
C PHE A 224 18.46 31.55 14.56
N LYS A 225 18.25 31.80 15.86
CA LYS A 225 19.05 32.76 16.63
C LYS A 225 20.52 32.37 16.71
N GLN A 226 20.81 31.08 16.89
CA GLN A 226 22.18 30.59 16.94
C GLN A 226 22.88 30.68 15.59
N LEU A 227 22.17 30.42 14.50
CA LEU A 227 22.72 30.48 13.14
C LEU A 227 22.85 31.92 12.60
N SER A 228 21.97 32.84 13.01
CA SER A 228 22.02 34.23 12.57
C SER A 228 23.00 35.09 13.36
N GLY A 229 23.35 34.69 14.58
CA GLY A 229 24.08 35.54 15.52
C GLY A 229 23.36 36.88 15.70
N ASP A 230 24.08 37.98 15.48
CA ASP A 230 23.56 39.36 15.57
C ASP A 230 22.82 39.85 14.32
N THR A 231 22.81 39.07 13.23
CA THR A 231 22.18 39.46 11.97
C THR A 231 20.68 39.11 11.95
N ARG A 232 19.86 39.93 11.27
CA ARG A 232 18.40 39.69 11.15
C ARG A 232 18.06 38.52 10.21
N ASN A 233 18.98 38.15 9.31
CA ASN A 233 18.81 37.14 8.27
C ASN A 233 20.04 36.23 8.23
N ILE A 234 19.87 34.95 7.87
CA ILE A 234 21.01 34.04 7.70
C ILE A 234 21.67 34.34 6.35
N THR A 235 22.97 34.64 6.38
CA THR A 235 23.85 34.85 5.22
C THR A 235 24.94 33.78 5.16
N LEU A 236 25.60 33.64 4.01
CA LEU A 236 26.73 32.72 3.85
C LEU A 236 27.87 33.00 4.84
N GLU A 237 28.10 34.27 5.19
CA GLU A 237 29.10 34.69 6.18
C GLU A 237 28.73 34.25 7.61
N SER A 238 27.45 34.36 7.98
CA SER A 238 26.97 33.88 9.29
C SER A 238 27.09 32.36 9.46
N LEU A 239 26.92 31.60 8.37
CA LEU A 239 27.03 30.14 8.38
C LEU A 239 28.49 29.65 8.42
N LYS A 240 29.41 30.38 7.78
CA LYS A 240 30.86 30.05 7.79
C LYS A 240 31.50 30.07 9.17
N ILE A 241 30.86 30.70 10.17
CA ILE A 241 31.28 30.68 11.58
C ILE A 241 31.14 29.27 12.18
N HIS A 242 30.20 28.48 11.65
CA HIS A 242 29.75 27.22 12.23
C HIS A 242 29.97 26.00 11.32
N PHE A 243 30.12 26.20 10.00
CA PHE A 243 30.24 25.14 9.01
C PHE A 243 31.32 25.44 7.97
N ASP A 244 31.85 24.39 7.33
CA ASP A 244 32.76 24.50 6.19
C ASP A 244 32.09 25.23 5.00
N GLU A 245 32.89 25.75 4.06
CA GLU A 245 32.38 26.55 2.94
C GLU A 245 31.41 25.77 2.04
N THR A 246 31.67 24.48 1.82
CA THR A 246 30.81 23.56 1.07
C THR A 246 29.48 23.29 1.78
N ASP A 247 29.53 23.06 3.09
CA ASP A 247 28.35 22.79 3.92
C ASP A 247 27.48 24.03 4.10
N SER A 248 28.11 25.20 4.24
CA SER A 248 27.43 26.50 4.31
C SER A 248 26.64 26.79 3.04
N GLN A 249 27.21 26.49 1.86
CA GLN A 249 26.52 26.62 0.58
C GLN A 249 25.37 25.60 0.44
N GLU A 250 25.56 24.35 0.88
CA GLU A 250 24.50 23.32 0.83
C GLU A 250 23.30 23.71 1.70
N ILE A 251 23.54 24.21 2.92
CA ILE A 251 22.49 24.69 3.84
C ILE A 251 21.78 25.92 3.26
N LEU A 252 22.53 26.89 2.72
CA LEU A 252 21.96 28.10 2.14
C LEU A 252 21.05 27.77 0.95
N ASN A 253 21.50 26.88 0.07
CA ASN A 253 20.75 26.41 -1.09
C ASN A 253 19.52 25.58 -0.72
N PHE A 254 19.56 24.86 0.41
CA PHE A 254 18.44 24.08 0.89
C PHE A 254 17.27 24.97 1.36
N PHE A 255 17.58 26.07 2.06
CA PHE A 255 16.58 26.95 2.64
C PHE A 255 16.17 28.13 1.73
N SER A 256 16.85 28.40 0.61
CA SER A 256 16.50 29.46 -0.35
C SER A 256 15.20 29.19 -1.14
N GLU A 257 14.45 30.24 -1.51
CA GLU A 257 13.03 30.18 -1.89
C GLU A 257 12.68 29.54 -3.25
N GLU A 258 13.63 29.03 -4.05
CA GLU A 258 13.35 28.81 -5.50
C GLU A 258 13.49 27.41 -6.10
N LYS A 259 13.71 26.32 -5.35
CA LYS A 259 13.80 24.98 -5.98
C LYS A 259 12.71 24.03 -5.53
N THR A 260 11.79 23.74 -6.45
CA THR A 260 10.81 22.65 -6.31
C THR A 260 11.53 21.30 -6.18
N ASN A 261 10.90 20.33 -5.53
CA ASN A 261 11.46 18.99 -5.25
C ASN A 261 11.97 18.21 -6.49
N TYR A 262 11.65 18.65 -7.72
CA TYR A 262 12.11 18.04 -8.97
C TYR A 262 13.56 18.40 -9.33
N ASP A 263 14.08 19.56 -8.90
CA ASP A 263 15.41 20.03 -9.30
C ASP A 263 16.56 19.49 -8.44
N ILE A 264 16.27 19.07 -7.19
CA ILE A 264 17.26 18.48 -6.27
C ILE A 264 17.82 17.16 -6.84
N LEU A 265 17.02 16.42 -7.63
CA LEU A 265 17.44 15.20 -8.30
C LEU A 265 18.40 15.45 -9.48
N ASN A 266 18.29 16.61 -10.15
CA ASN A 266 19.15 16.95 -11.28
C ASN A 266 20.51 17.53 -10.84
N ILE A 267 20.60 18.14 -9.67
CA ILE A 267 21.87 18.66 -9.12
C ILE A 267 22.88 17.53 -8.86
N SER A 268 22.42 16.34 -8.49
CA SER A 268 23.32 15.18 -8.32
C SER A 268 23.80 14.54 -9.63
N ARG A 269 23.27 14.95 -10.80
CA ARG A 269 23.64 14.44 -12.13
C ARG A 269 24.40 15.43 -13.00
N VAL A 270 24.36 16.72 -12.67
CA VAL A 270 25.06 17.78 -13.41
C VAL A 270 26.24 18.27 -12.57
N SER A 271 27.25 17.42 -12.44
CA SER A 271 28.55 17.78 -11.85
C SER A 271 29.59 18.04 -12.95
N ASN A 272 29.18 18.66 -14.05
CA ASN A 272 30.05 19.10 -15.14
C ASN A 272 29.22 20.05 -16.00
N ILE A 273 29.32 21.36 -15.76
CA ILE A 273 29.23 22.46 -16.73
C ILE A 273 29.33 23.78 -15.93
N ASN A 274 30.47 24.46 -16.13
CA ASN A 274 30.80 25.86 -15.87
C ASN A 274 30.60 26.41 -14.44
N ASP A 275 31.68 26.31 -13.65
CA ASP A 275 31.75 26.76 -12.26
C ASP A 275 31.76 28.30 -12.08
N ASP A 276 32.07 29.10 -13.11
CA ASP A 276 32.30 30.54 -12.90
C ASP A 276 31.04 31.43 -12.96
N ALA A 277 29.96 30.98 -13.61
CA ALA A 277 28.73 31.79 -13.77
C ALA A 277 27.75 31.66 -12.59
N ASN A 278 27.75 30.53 -11.88
CA ASN A 278 26.85 30.29 -10.73
C ASN A 278 27.35 30.92 -9.42
N ILE A 279 28.64 31.26 -9.33
CA ILE A 279 29.24 31.79 -8.09
C ILE A 279 28.84 33.25 -7.86
N ARG A 280 28.58 34.04 -8.92
CA ARG A 280 28.24 35.47 -8.79
C ARG A 280 26.77 35.75 -8.41
N SER A 281 25.84 34.81 -8.66
CA SER A 281 24.44 34.95 -8.25
C SER A 281 24.16 34.47 -6.82
N ASN A 282 25.08 33.75 -6.18
CA ASN A 282 24.87 33.14 -4.85
C ASN A 282 25.19 34.05 -3.66
N ASN A 283 25.89 35.18 -3.86
CA ASN A 283 26.32 36.07 -2.76
C ASN A 283 25.20 36.97 -2.18
N GLN A 284 23.97 36.92 -2.70
CA GLN A 284 22.82 37.69 -2.17
C GLN A 284 21.68 36.82 -1.66
N ILE A 285 21.88 35.52 -1.48
CA ILE A 285 20.84 34.63 -0.93
C ILE A 285 20.76 34.86 0.58
N GLN A 286 19.68 35.51 1.03
CA GLN A 286 19.39 35.76 2.44
C GLN A 286 18.16 34.98 2.87
N ILE A 287 18.26 34.25 3.99
CA ILE A 287 17.12 33.49 4.52
C ILE A 287 16.47 34.29 5.65
N LYS A 288 15.20 34.66 5.43
CA LYS A 288 14.36 35.31 6.45
C LYS A 288 13.89 34.29 7.50
N LYS A 289 13.74 34.72 8.75
CA LYS A 289 13.24 33.90 9.88
C LYS A 289 11.93 33.16 9.56
N ARG A 290 10.99 33.83 8.89
CA ARG A 290 9.70 33.25 8.50
C ARG A 290 9.87 32.05 7.57
N VAL A 291 10.69 32.19 6.54
CA VAL A 291 10.95 31.15 5.53
C VAL A 291 11.69 29.97 6.14
N PHE A 292 12.68 30.25 7.00
CA PHE A 292 13.41 29.22 7.72
C PHE A 292 12.49 28.41 8.63
N SER A 293 11.70 29.10 9.47
CA SER A 293 10.78 28.44 10.41
C SER A 293 9.69 27.63 9.70
N GLU A 294 9.14 28.12 8.58
CA GLU A 294 8.16 27.40 7.77
C GLU A 294 8.75 26.15 7.10
N LYS A 295 9.94 26.25 6.48
CA LYS A 295 10.60 25.09 5.88
C LYS A 295 11.01 24.06 6.93
N TYR A 296 11.56 24.51 8.05
CA TYR A 296 11.95 23.65 9.16
C TYR A 296 10.74 22.95 9.78
N SER A 297 9.64 23.67 10.02
CA SER A 297 8.43 23.09 10.62
C SER A 297 7.74 22.10 9.67
N ASN A 298 7.68 22.41 8.38
CA ASN A 298 7.18 21.50 7.35
C ASN A 298 8.01 20.22 7.28
N LEU A 299 9.34 20.33 7.34
CA LEU A 299 10.23 19.17 7.30
C LEU A 299 10.10 18.32 8.57
N ALA A 300 10.13 18.95 9.75
CA ALA A 300 9.93 18.27 11.03
C ALA A 300 8.57 17.55 11.08
N SER A 301 7.50 18.21 10.62
CA SER A 301 6.16 17.63 10.51
C SER A 301 6.13 16.46 9.53
N ASN A 302 6.74 16.59 8.36
CA ASN A 302 6.81 15.53 7.35
C ASN A 302 7.60 14.31 7.85
N PHE A 303 8.70 14.53 8.56
CA PHE A 303 9.49 13.48 9.19
C PHE A 303 8.68 12.75 10.28
N ASN A 304 8.03 13.49 11.17
CA ASN A 304 7.16 12.92 12.21
C ASN A 304 5.99 12.13 11.60
N LYS A 305 5.34 12.67 10.56
CA LYS A 305 4.29 11.96 9.82
C LYS A 305 4.83 10.68 9.19
N LEU A 306 5.99 10.74 8.54
CA LEU A 306 6.59 9.57 7.90
C LEU A 306 6.94 8.50 8.95
N SER A 307 7.57 8.88 10.06
CA SER A 307 7.95 7.92 11.10
C SER A 307 6.72 7.24 11.72
N LEU A 308 5.64 7.98 11.94
CA LEU A 308 4.35 7.42 12.36
C LEU A 308 3.79 6.43 11.33
N ILE A 309 3.84 6.77 10.04
CA ILE A 309 3.41 5.88 8.95
C ILE A 309 4.23 4.59 8.94
N LEU A 310 5.56 4.69 9.07
CA LEU A 310 6.45 3.54 9.08
C LEU A 310 6.15 2.62 10.28
N ILE A 311 5.99 3.18 11.48
CA ILE A 311 5.63 2.43 12.70
C ILE A 311 4.25 1.76 12.54
N GLN A 312 3.28 2.47 11.99
CA GLN A 312 1.94 1.91 11.74
C GLN A 312 1.99 0.78 10.72
N ASN A 313 2.79 0.94 9.66
CA ASN A 313 3.01 -0.08 8.65
C ASN A 313 3.71 -1.31 9.22
N GLU A 314 4.66 -1.18 10.15
CA GLU A 314 5.26 -2.32 10.85
C GLU A 314 4.21 -3.16 11.58
N LYS A 315 3.32 -2.52 12.34
CA LYS A 315 2.20 -3.21 13.00
C LYS A 315 1.28 -3.89 11.98
N ASN A 316 1.04 -3.26 10.85
CA ASN A 316 0.24 -3.85 9.77
C ASN A 316 0.93 -5.08 9.15
N PHE A 317 2.27 -5.06 9.01
CA PHE A 317 3.02 -6.23 8.54
C PHE A 317 2.99 -7.37 9.56
N ASP A 318 3.04 -7.10 10.86
CA ASP A 318 2.88 -8.14 11.88
C ASP A 318 1.48 -8.80 11.83
N LYS A 319 0.43 -8.00 11.59
CA LYS A 319 -0.92 -8.53 11.34
C LYS A 319 -0.97 -9.37 10.07
N LEU A 320 -0.38 -8.89 8.97
CA LEU A 320 -0.30 -9.62 7.70
C LEU A 320 0.49 -10.94 7.85
N ARG A 321 1.58 -10.94 8.63
CA ARG A 321 2.30 -12.17 9.00
C ARG A 321 1.36 -13.15 9.69
N THR A 322 0.59 -12.69 10.67
CA THR A 322 -0.34 -13.53 11.43
C THR A 322 -1.42 -14.15 10.52
N ILE A 323 -2.00 -13.36 9.61
CA ILE A 323 -3.00 -13.84 8.64
C ILE A 323 -2.39 -14.88 7.69
N LEU A 324 -1.20 -14.62 7.17
CA LEU A 324 -0.52 -15.56 6.29
C LEU A 324 -0.14 -16.87 7.03
N ILE A 325 0.30 -16.79 8.29
CA ILE A 325 0.57 -17.98 9.12
C ILE A 325 -0.72 -18.81 9.30
N LEU A 326 -1.85 -18.16 9.56
CA LEU A 326 -3.15 -18.81 9.71
C LEU A 326 -3.55 -19.61 8.46
N VAL A 327 -3.17 -19.14 7.26
CA VAL A 327 -3.45 -19.83 5.99
C VAL A 327 -2.42 -20.93 5.69
N PHE A 328 -1.14 -20.68 5.93
CA PHE A 328 -0.07 -21.60 5.54
C PHE A 328 0.13 -22.79 6.49
N ILE A 329 -0.17 -22.64 7.79
CA ILE A 329 -0.13 -23.75 8.76
C ILE A 329 -1.04 -24.91 8.35
N PRO A 330 -2.36 -24.71 8.07
CA PRO A 330 -3.22 -25.82 7.69
C PRO A 330 -2.79 -26.45 6.36
N ILE A 331 -2.31 -25.64 5.40
CA ILE A 331 -1.75 -26.15 4.14
C ILE A 331 -0.52 -27.05 4.39
N SER A 332 0.38 -26.61 5.27
CA SER A 332 1.58 -27.37 5.65
C SER A 332 1.24 -28.71 6.30
N ILE A 333 0.26 -28.69 7.21
CA ILE A 333 -0.28 -29.89 7.88
C ILE A 333 -0.93 -30.83 6.86
N CYS A 334 -1.73 -30.30 5.94
CA CYS A 334 -2.34 -31.07 4.86
C CYS A 334 -1.29 -31.79 4.00
N ILE A 335 -0.26 -31.07 3.55
CA ILE A 335 0.80 -31.61 2.71
C ILE A 335 1.58 -32.70 3.46
N PHE A 336 1.85 -32.51 4.76
CA PHE A 336 2.50 -33.50 5.60
C PHE A 336 1.72 -34.83 5.67
N TYR A 337 0.42 -34.77 5.95
CA TYR A 337 -0.43 -35.97 6.06
C TYR A 337 -0.65 -36.68 4.72
N VAL A 338 -0.81 -35.93 3.63
CA VAL A 338 -0.94 -36.50 2.27
C VAL A 338 0.34 -37.21 1.86
N SER A 339 1.50 -36.58 2.09
CA SER A 339 2.79 -37.14 1.71
C SER A 339 3.18 -38.37 2.53
N MET A 340 2.70 -38.49 3.78
CA MET A 340 2.89 -39.68 4.62
C MET A 340 2.08 -40.90 4.17
N GLY A 341 1.22 -40.79 3.15
CA GLY A 341 0.40 -41.89 2.66
C GLY A 341 -0.72 -42.33 3.62
N LYS A 342 -0.89 -41.63 4.76
CA LYS A 342 -1.94 -41.88 5.76
C LYS A 342 -3.26 -41.21 5.34
N LYS A 343 -3.82 -41.69 4.23
CA LYS A 343 -5.03 -41.15 3.59
C LYS A 343 -6.24 -41.14 4.53
N ASP A 344 -6.34 -42.08 5.46
CA ASP A 344 -7.46 -42.20 6.38
C ASP A 344 -7.49 -41.09 7.44
N LEU A 345 -6.33 -40.73 8.00
CA LEU A 345 -6.20 -39.61 8.94
C LEU A 345 -6.40 -38.26 8.24
N PHE A 346 -5.92 -38.15 7.00
CA PHE A 346 -6.14 -36.97 6.16
C PHE A 346 -7.62 -36.75 5.88
N ARG A 347 -8.39 -37.80 5.59
CA ARG A 347 -9.83 -37.73 5.36
C ARG A 347 -10.57 -37.15 6.57
N GLY A 348 -10.20 -37.55 7.79
CA GLY A 348 -10.80 -37.04 9.03
C GLY A 348 -10.51 -35.54 9.26
N TYR A 349 -9.24 -35.13 9.14
CA TYR A 349 -8.85 -33.72 9.30
C TYR A 349 -9.46 -32.81 8.23
N TYR A 350 -9.40 -33.23 6.96
CA TYR A 350 -9.96 -32.48 5.84
C TYR A 350 -11.48 -32.33 5.96
N MET A 351 -12.19 -33.39 6.38
CA MET A 351 -13.62 -33.29 6.65
C MET A 351 -13.94 -32.41 7.84
N GLY A 352 -13.11 -32.39 8.89
CA GLY A 352 -13.25 -31.46 10.00
C GLY A 352 -13.07 -30.00 9.58
N VAL A 353 -12.03 -29.69 8.79
CA VAL A 353 -11.76 -28.34 8.30
C VAL A 353 -12.82 -27.88 7.30
N LEU A 354 -13.20 -28.72 6.33
CA LEU A 354 -14.30 -28.44 5.42
C LEU A 354 -15.63 -28.26 6.17
N GLY A 355 -15.87 -29.09 7.19
CA GLY A 355 -17.05 -29.01 8.05
C GLY A 355 -17.15 -27.71 8.83
N LEU A 356 -16.04 -27.00 9.05
CA LEU A 356 -16.03 -25.66 9.65
C LEU A 356 -16.12 -24.55 8.58
N ILE A 357 -15.39 -24.68 7.48
CA ILE A 357 -15.36 -23.67 6.42
C ILE A 357 -16.71 -23.57 5.72
N LEU A 358 -17.39 -24.68 5.49
CA LEU A 358 -18.64 -24.70 4.73
C LEU A 358 -19.78 -23.94 5.45
N PRO A 359 -20.08 -24.16 6.75
CA PRO A 359 -21.00 -23.31 7.50
C PRO A 359 -20.57 -21.85 7.54
N MET A 360 -19.26 -21.58 7.68
CA MET A 360 -18.72 -20.22 7.67
C MET A 360 -18.99 -19.52 6.34
N ALA A 361 -18.85 -20.24 5.22
CA ALA A 361 -19.16 -19.71 3.90
C ALA A 361 -20.65 -19.41 3.73
N PHE A 362 -21.55 -20.20 4.34
CA PHE A 362 -22.98 -19.89 4.34
C PHE A 362 -23.32 -18.64 5.17
N VAL A 363 -22.65 -18.43 6.30
CA VAL A 363 -22.86 -17.24 7.16
C VAL A 363 -22.27 -15.98 6.54
N PHE A 364 -21.03 -16.04 6.05
CA PHE A 364 -20.29 -14.87 5.56
C PHE A 364 -20.42 -14.63 4.05
N GLY A 365 -20.81 -15.64 3.28
CA GLY A 365 -20.95 -15.56 1.82
C GLY A 365 -21.82 -14.37 1.36
N PRO A 366 -23.03 -14.18 1.93
CA PRO A 366 -23.88 -13.04 1.59
C PRO A 366 -23.20 -11.68 1.86
N ILE A 367 -22.54 -11.55 3.01
CA ILE A 367 -21.83 -10.31 3.41
C ILE A 367 -20.68 -10.00 2.44
N CYS A 368 -19.88 -11.01 2.09
CA CYS A 368 -18.80 -10.86 1.12
C CYS A 368 -19.33 -10.47 -0.27
N SER A 369 -20.43 -11.07 -0.71
CA SER A 369 -21.07 -10.75 -1.99
C SER A 369 -21.60 -9.31 -2.01
N GLU A 370 -22.21 -8.86 -0.92
CA GLU A 370 -22.72 -7.49 -0.78
C GLU A 370 -21.59 -6.46 -0.83
N ILE A 371 -20.53 -6.66 -0.03
CA ILE A 371 -19.36 -5.78 -0.01
C ILE A 371 -18.71 -5.73 -1.40
N LEU A 372 -18.54 -6.87 -2.06
CA LEU A 372 -17.96 -6.93 -3.40
C LEU A 372 -18.82 -6.16 -4.42
N SER A 373 -20.14 -6.29 -4.35
CA SER A 373 -21.06 -5.54 -5.19
C SER A 373 -20.97 -4.03 -4.95
N CYS A 374 -20.80 -3.61 -3.69
CA CYS A 374 -20.59 -2.21 -3.33
C CYS A 374 -19.23 -1.67 -3.83
N ILE A 375 -18.16 -2.47 -3.78
CA ILE A 375 -16.86 -2.13 -4.35
C ILE A 375 -16.97 -1.91 -5.87
N ILE A 376 -17.65 -2.81 -6.58
CA ILE A 376 -17.88 -2.68 -8.03
C ILE A 376 -18.64 -1.39 -8.34
N PHE A 377 -19.70 -1.12 -7.58
CA PHE A 377 -20.50 0.09 -7.73
C PHE A 377 -19.68 1.38 -7.54
N VAL A 378 -18.89 1.48 -6.47
CA VAL A 378 -18.09 2.68 -6.15
C VAL A 378 -16.92 2.88 -7.11
N PHE A 379 -16.16 1.83 -7.41
CA PHE A 379 -14.89 1.96 -8.13
C PHE A 379 -15.01 1.77 -9.64
N PHE A 380 -15.86 0.86 -10.10
CA PHE A 380 -15.94 0.50 -11.52
C PHE A 380 -17.08 1.23 -12.24
N VAL A 381 -18.30 1.14 -11.71
CA VAL A 381 -19.47 1.82 -12.32
C VAL A 381 -19.40 3.33 -12.08
N ARG A 382 -19.12 3.73 -10.84
CA ARG A 382 -18.88 5.12 -10.43
C ARG A 382 -19.95 6.10 -10.94
N PRO A 383 -21.23 5.93 -10.53
CA PRO A 383 -22.31 6.78 -11.01
C PRO A 383 -22.15 8.25 -10.59
N PHE A 384 -21.58 8.51 -9.43
CA PHE A 384 -21.34 9.85 -8.88
C PHE A 384 -19.99 9.95 -8.17
N ASP A 385 -19.53 11.19 -8.00
CA ASP A 385 -18.28 11.55 -7.36
C ASP A 385 -18.47 12.45 -6.14
N LYS A 386 -17.39 12.63 -5.39
CA LYS A 386 -17.36 13.57 -4.26
C LYS A 386 -17.71 14.99 -4.75
N LYS A 387 -18.63 15.65 -4.05
CA LYS A 387 -19.23 16.96 -4.37
C LYS A 387 -20.19 16.96 -5.56
N ASP A 388 -20.58 15.81 -6.10
CA ASP A 388 -21.67 15.78 -7.07
C ASP A 388 -23.01 16.03 -6.39
N THR A 389 -23.92 16.71 -7.11
CA THR A 389 -25.34 16.73 -6.74
C THR A 389 -26.05 15.62 -7.48
N ILE A 390 -26.68 14.75 -6.71
CA ILE A 390 -27.47 13.62 -7.19
C ILE A 390 -28.90 13.74 -6.71
N GLU A 391 -29.82 13.20 -7.48
CA GLU A 391 -31.23 13.09 -7.12
C GLU A 391 -31.56 11.61 -6.93
N ILE A 392 -32.15 11.32 -5.77
CA ILE A 392 -32.59 9.98 -5.36
C ILE A 392 -34.04 10.14 -4.88
N GLU A 393 -34.96 9.36 -5.45
CA GLU A 393 -36.39 9.39 -5.06
C GLU A 393 -37.02 10.79 -5.08
N ASN A 394 -36.61 11.63 -6.05
CA ASN A 394 -37.04 13.04 -6.23
C ASN A 394 -36.54 14.03 -5.15
N GLU A 395 -35.63 13.60 -4.28
CA GLU A 395 -34.91 14.48 -3.36
C GLU A 395 -33.48 14.71 -3.82
N GLN A 396 -32.99 15.95 -3.67
CA GLN A 396 -31.64 16.33 -4.07
C GLN A 396 -30.66 16.19 -2.91
N TYR A 397 -29.52 15.58 -3.21
CA TYR A 397 -28.46 15.27 -2.26
C TYR A 397 -27.10 15.72 -2.81
N SER A 398 -26.27 16.32 -1.96
CA SER A 398 -24.86 16.59 -2.27
C SER A 398 -23.95 15.53 -1.65
N VAL A 399 -23.08 14.92 -2.45
CA VAL A 399 -22.19 13.84 -2.00
C VAL A 399 -21.03 14.43 -1.20
N LYS A 400 -21.00 14.19 0.12
CA LYS A 400 -19.90 14.64 0.98
C LYS A 400 -18.71 13.70 0.91
N GLU A 401 -18.96 12.41 1.15
CA GLU A 401 -17.95 11.37 1.25
C GLU A 401 -18.50 10.05 0.71
N ILE A 402 -17.62 9.27 0.06
CA ILE A 402 -17.97 7.97 -0.51
C ILE A 402 -17.18 6.92 0.29
N GLY A 403 -17.89 6.07 1.03
CA GLY A 403 -17.31 4.91 1.68
C GLY A 403 -17.60 3.63 0.88
N ILE A 404 -17.00 2.52 1.32
CA ILE A 404 -17.15 1.23 0.64
C ILE A 404 -18.55 0.66 0.83
N SER A 405 -19.07 0.63 2.07
CA SER A 405 -20.41 0.12 2.37
C SER A 405 -21.47 1.21 2.48
N TYR A 406 -21.08 2.42 2.92
CA TYR A 406 -21.98 3.56 3.11
C TYR A 406 -21.40 4.81 2.48
N SER A 407 -22.26 5.65 1.91
CA SER A 407 -21.91 6.98 1.41
C SER A 407 -22.63 8.04 2.23
N THR A 408 -21.92 9.13 2.53
CA THR A 408 -22.43 10.25 3.30
C THR A 408 -22.93 11.32 2.34
N LEU A 409 -24.25 11.52 2.33
CA LEU A 409 -24.95 12.53 1.55
C LEU A 409 -25.36 13.69 2.45
N ILE A 410 -25.48 14.89 1.88
CA ILE A 410 -26.00 16.07 2.56
C ILE A 410 -27.28 16.49 1.86
N SER A 411 -28.36 16.64 2.64
CA SER A 411 -29.58 17.31 2.22
C SER A 411 -29.98 18.33 3.28
N ASP A 412 -30.37 19.54 2.89
CA ASP A 412 -30.80 20.62 3.78
C ASP A 412 -29.89 20.83 5.01
N SER A 413 -28.57 20.87 4.78
CA SER A 413 -27.53 20.99 5.82
C SER A 413 -27.41 19.83 6.82
N ARG A 414 -28.18 18.75 6.64
CA ARG A 414 -28.12 17.51 7.44
C ARG A 414 -27.31 16.46 6.70
N THR A 415 -26.49 15.70 7.44
CA THR A 415 -25.73 14.57 6.89
C THR A 415 -26.53 13.28 7.05
N CYS A 416 -26.81 12.61 5.93
CA CYS A 416 -27.51 11.34 5.85
C CYS A 416 -26.54 10.24 5.38
N ASN A 417 -26.50 9.12 6.09
CA ASN A 417 -25.69 7.97 5.68
C ASN A 417 -26.55 6.98 4.90
N TYR A 418 -26.23 6.78 3.64
CA TYR A 418 -26.94 5.85 2.76
C TYR A 418 -26.10 4.59 2.54
N PRO A 419 -26.66 3.38 2.76
CA PRO A 419 -25.99 2.15 2.38
C PRO A 419 -25.88 2.07 0.86
N ASN A 420 -24.69 1.74 0.36
CA ASN A 420 -24.43 1.60 -1.07
C ASN A 420 -25.25 0.47 -1.69
N GLU A 421 -25.71 -0.50 -0.90
CA GLU A 421 -26.64 -1.54 -1.35
C GLU A 421 -28.00 -0.96 -1.80
N GLN A 422 -28.55 0.01 -1.07
CA GLN A 422 -29.79 0.70 -1.45
C GLN A 422 -29.56 1.66 -2.61
N LEU A 423 -28.48 2.43 -2.58
CA LEU A 423 -28.13 3.34 -3.68
C LEU A 423 -27.97 2.60 -5.01
N ARG A 424 -27.46 1.37 -4.98
CA ARG A 424 -27.36 0.52 -6.17
C ARG A 424 -28.72 0.04 -6.70
N LYS A 425 -29.70 -0.17 -5.82
CA LYS A 425 -31.06 -0.62 -6.20
C LYS A 425 -31.93 0.54 -6.69
N ASN A 426 -31.68 1.74 -6.17
CA ASN A 426 -32.44 2.93 -6.51
C ASN A 426 -31.93 3.58 -7.80
N ARG A 427 -32.83 4.26 -8.52
CA ARG A 427 -32.45 5.08 -9.68
C ARG A 427 -31.73 6.34 -9.17
N ILE A 428 -30.51 6.55 -9.64
CA ILE A 428 -29.71 7.74 -9.31
C ILE A 428 -29.61 8.62 -10.55
N THR A 429 -30.07 9.88 -10.44
CA THR A 429 -29.88 10.88 -11.48
C THR A 429 -28.76 11.82 -11.06
N ASN A 430 -27.66 11.86 -11.82
CA ASN A 430 -26.56 12.77 -11.53
C ASN A 430 -26.78 14.10 -12.27
N ILE A 431 -27.18 15.12 -11.52
CA ILE A 431 -27.46 16.45 -12.07
C ILE A 431 -26.15 17.07 -12.58
N ARG A 432 -25.03 16.89 -11.89
CA ARG A 432 -23.75 17.50 -12.29
C ARG A 432 -23.21 16.98 -13.62
N LYS A 433 -23.46 15.71 -13.95
CA LYS A 433 -23.09 15.10 -15.24
C LYS A 433 -24.09 15.41 -16.35
N SER A 434 -25.25 15.97 -16.03
CA SER A 434 -26.28 16.32 -17.01
C SER A 434 -25.97 17.68 -17.64
N SER A 435 -26.25 17.83 -18.94
CA SER A 435 -25.98 19.08 -19.67
C SER A 435 -27.08 20.14 -19.48
N TYR A 436 -28.31 19.67 -19.40
CA TYR A 436 -29.51 20.50 -19.30
C TYR A 436 -30.41 19.99 -18.19
N ASN A 437 -31.10 20.90 -17.53
CA ASN A 437 -32.18 20.56 -16.63
C ASN A 437 -33.47 21.24 -17.09
N VAL A 438 -34.60 20.61 -16.80
CA VAL A 438 -35.92 21.04 -17.27
C VAL A 438 -36.64 21.73 -16.12
N PHE A 439 -37.17 22.92 -16.38
CA PHE A 439 -38.02 23.65 -15.45
C PHE A 439 -39.40 23.79 -16.06
N THR A 440 -40.42 23.40 -15.30
CA THR A 440 -41.82 23.54 -15.71
C THR A 440 -42.52 24.47 -14.74
N ILE A 441 -43.13 25.53 -15.28
CA ILE A 441 -43.98 26.47 -14.52
C ILE A 441 -45.41 26.33 -15.03
N SER A 442 -46.31 25.94 -14.15
CA SER A 442 -47.75 25.93 -14.44
C SER A 442 -48.40 27.22 -13.95
N LYS A 443 -49.10 27.96 -14.82
CA LYS A 443 -49.91 29.14 -14.45
C LYS A 443 -51.32 29.06 -15.06
N MET A 444 -52.29 29.69 -14.40
CA MET A 444 -53.66 29.84 -14.90
C MET A 444 -53.92 31.26 -15.41
N PHE A 445 -54.54 31.38 -16.57
CA PHE A 445 -54.84 32.66 -17.24
C PHE A 445 -56.31 32.73 -17.67
N SER A 446 -56.83 33.94 -17.91
CA SER A 446 -58.09 34.11 -18.63
C SER A 446 -57.92 33.74 -20.12
N TYR A 447 -58.86 32.97 -20.67
CA TYR A 447 -58.78 32.44 -22.04
C TYR A 447 -58.68 33.54 -23.11
N GLU A 448 -59.53 34.57 -23.01
CA GLU A 448 -59.60 35.66 -24.01
C GLU A 448 -58.28 36.46 -24.04
N SER A 449 -57.83 36.91 -22.87
CA SER A 449 -56.61 37.71 -22.75
C SER A 449 -55.33 36.94 -23.12
N PHE A 450 -55.30 35.63 -22.86
CA PHE A 450 -54.16 34.79 -23.23
C PHE A 450 -54.10 34.56 -24.74
N LYS A 451 -55.24 34.33 -25.39
CA LYS A 451 -55.31 34.09 -26.84
C LYS A 451 -54.88 35.32 -27.65
N GLU A 452 -55.33 36.51 -27.26
CA GLU A 452 -54.99 37.77 -27.95
C GLU A 452 -53.50 38.10 -27.86
N ASN A 453 -52.86 37.79 -26.73
CA ASN A 453 -51.47 38.15 -26.45
C ASN A 453 -50.47 37.00 -26.64
N PHE A 454 -50.91 35.83 -27.10
CA PHE A 454 -50.09 34.60 -27.16
C PHE A 454 -48.83 34.78 -28.03
N ASP A 455 -48.98 35.32 -29.24
CA ASP A 455 -47.86 35.50 -30.18
C ASP A 455 -46.85 36.53 -29.66
N SER A 456 -47.34 37.60 -29.04
CA SER A 456 -46.52 38.63 -28.39
C SER A 456 -45.73 38.05 -27.21
N LEU A 457 -46.38 37.21 -26.40
CA LEU A 457 -45.76 36.53 -25.26
C LEU A 457 -44.67 35.55 -25.71
N LYS A 458 -44.96 34.72 -26.71
CA LYS A 458 -44.00 33.78 -27.31
C LYS A 458 -42.78 34.50 -27.88
N THR A 459 -42.99 35.59 -28.61
CA THR A 459 -41.90 36.36 -29.24
C THR A 459 -41.00 37.02 -28.20
N ARG A 460 -41.56 37.58 -27.13
CA ARG A 460 -40.78 38.20 -26.04
C ARG A 460 -40.00 37.18 -25.21
N ILE A 461 -40.57 36.01 -24.93
CA ILE A 461 -39.85 34.92 -24.26
C ILE A 461 -38.68 34.46 -25.12
N ALA A 462 -38.91 34.24 -26.43
CA ALA A 462 -37.84 33.87 -27.36
C ALA A 462 -36.71 34.92 -27.40
N LYS A 463 -37.07 36.21 -27.34
CA LYS A 463 -36.09 37.31 -27.29
C LYS A 463 -35.26 37.28 -26.00
N TYR A 464 -35.89 37.07 -24.86
CA TYR A 464 -35.20 36.98 -23.57
C TYR A 464 -34.21 35.81 -23.50
N LEU A 465 -34.60 34.64 -24.04
CA LEU A 465 -33.70 33.48 -24.11
C LEU A 465 -32.47 33.78 -24.97
N LYS A 466 -32.64 34.49 -26.11
CA LYS A 466 -31.53 34.93 -26.97
C LYS A 466 -30.63 35.99 -26.34
N GLU A 467 -31.16 36.81 -25.44
CA GLU A 467 -30.38 37.80 -24.68
C GLU A 467 -29.51 37.15 -23.59
N HIS A 468 -29.88 35.94 -23.15
CA HIS A 468 -29.19 35.19 -22.09
C HIS A 468 -28.74 33.77 -22.54
N PRO A 469 -27.91 33.64 -23.60
CA PRO A 469 -27.54 32.34 -24.19
C PRO A 469 -26.64 31.48 -23.29
N CYS A 470 -25.98 32.09 -22.29
CA CYS A 470 -25.15 31.36 -21.34
C CYS A 470 -25.96 30.61 -20.27
N ASP A 471 -27.20 31.02 -20.02
CA ASP A 471 -28.03 30.52 -18.92
C ASP A 471 -29.14 29.59 -19.41
N TYR A 472 -29.71 29.85 -20.60
CA TYR A 472 -30.85 29.12 -21.13
C TYR A 472 -30.59 28.56 -22.54
N LYS A 473 -31.29 27.47 -22.88
CA LYS A 473 -31.35 26.97 -24.26
C LYS A 473 -32.37 27.79 -25.06
N ASP A 474 -32.11 27.98 -26.35
CA ASP A 474 -33.00 28.72 -27.26
C ASP A 474 -34.37 28.04 -27.48
N GLU A 475 -34.48 26.76 -27.12
CA GLU A 475 -35.71 25.98 -27.23
C GLU A 475 -36.58 26.15 -25.97
N PHE A 476 -37.85 26.52 -26.16
CA PHE A 476 -38.87 26.49 -25.11
C PHE A 476 -40.18 25.96 -25.67
N TYR A 477 -40.97 25.30 -24.81
CA TYR A 477 -42.27 24.76 -25.17
C TYR A 477 -43.35 25.33 -24.25
N ILE A 478 -44.49 25.66 -24.85
CA ILE A 478 -45.72 26.00 -24.14
C ILE A 478 -46.70 24.87 -24.47
N THR A 479 -46.96 24.01 -23.49
CA THR A 479 -47.73 22.76 -23.67
C THR A 479 -48.74 22.58 -22.55
N ASP A 480 -49.56 21.52 -22.64
CA ASP A 480 -50.60 21.16 -21.67
C ASP A 480 -51.64 22.26 -21.43
N PHE A 481 -52.26 22.73 -22.51
CA PHE A 481 -53.40 23.64 -22.43
C PHE A 481 -54.64 22.91 -21.91
N GLU A 482 -54.97 23.12 -20.64
CA GLU A 482 -56.22 22.63 -20.04
C GLU A 482 -57.21 23.80 -19.90
N ILE A 483 -58.34 23.74 -20.61
CA ILE A 483 -59.40 24.75 -20.52
C ILE A 483 -60.38 24.31 -19.43
N THR A 484 -60.45 25.09 -18.35
CA THR A 484 -61.41 24.90 -17.26
C THR A 484 -62.77 25.50 -17.64
N LYS A 485 -63.86 25.00 -17.03
CA LYS A 485 -65.25 25.41 -17.34
C LYS A 485 -65.54 26.90 -17.11
N GLU A 486 -64.68 27.60 -16.38
CA GLU A 486 -64.83 29.01 -16.00
C GLU A 486 -64.05 29.98 -16.92
N CYS A 487 -63.78 29.58 -18.17
CA CYS A 487 -62.99 30.37 -19.14
C CYS A 487 -61.55 30.67 -18.66
N HIS A 488 -60.99 29.80 -17.82
CA HIS A 488 -59.59 29.81 -17.43
C HIS A 488 -58.81 28.77 -18.23
N ILE A 489 -57.55 29.07 -18.54
CA ILE A 489 -56.63 28.17 -19.22
C ILE A 489 -55.41 27.94 -18.34
N LYS A 490 -55.15 26.68 -17.99
CA LYS A 490 -53.89 26.27 -17.35
C LYS A 490 -52.87 25.99 -18.44
N VAL A 491 -51.68 26.55 -18.26
CA VAL A 491 -50.60 26.48 -19.26
C VAL A 491 -49.30 26.11 -18.56
N ASN A 492 -48.58 25.13 -19.11
CA ASN A 492 -47.26 24.75 -18.66
C ASN A 492 -46.18 25.37 -19.57
N PHE A 493 -45.31 26.18 -18.98
CA PHE A 493 -44.11 26.68 -19.63
C PHE A 493 -42.94 25.75 -19.30
N ILE A 494 -42.41 25.07 -20.32
CA ILE A 494 -41.27 24.15 -20.21
C ILE A 494 -40.03 24.82 -20.79
N LEU A 495 -39.01 24.97 -19.96
CA LEU A 495 -37.75 25.62 -20.30
C LEU A 495 -36.56 24.74 -19.96
N TYR A 496 -35.50 24.85 -20.76
CA TYR A 496 -34.23 24.16 -20.53
C TYR A 496 -33.18 25.16 -20.08
N PHE A 497 -32.56 24.91 -18.93
CA PHE A 497 -31.47 25.71 -18.40
C PHE A 497 -30.17 24.92 -18.42
N TYR A 498 -29.07 25.61 -18.71
CA TYR A 498 -27.73 25.02 -18.63
C TYR A 498 -27.37 24.77 -17.17
N ILE A 499 -26.81 23.60 -16.90
CA ILE A 499 -26.30 23.27 -15.57
C ILE A 499 -24.90 23.89 -15.43
N SER A 500 -24.75 24.83 -14.49
CA SER A 500 -23.43 25.30 -14.09
C SER A 500 -22.82 24.32 -13.09
N HIS A 501 -21.54 23.97 -13.31
CA HIS A 501 -20.90 22.77 -12.73
C HIS A 501 -20.72 22.76 -11.20
N ASP A 502 -20.91 23.88 -10.50
CA ASP A 502 -20.46 23.99 -9.10
C ASP A 502 -21.49 24.57 -8.11
N ASP A 503 -22.60 25.21 -8.52
CA ASP A 503 -23.53 25.85 -7.57
C ASP A 503 -25.02 25.59 -7.85
N LEU A 504 -25.68 24.93 -6.90
CA LEU A 504 -27.15 24.76 -6.88
C LEU A 504 -27.89 26.09 -6.76
N ARG A 505 -27.31 27.04 -6.00
CA ARG A 505 -27.88 28.39 -5.82
C ARG A 505 -28.03 29.16 -7.13
N ILE A 506 -27.12 28.92 -8.08
CA ILE A 506 -27.21 29.54 -9.41
C ILE A 506 -28.42 28.98 -10.17
N GLN A 507 -28.73 27.69 -10.00
CA GLN A 507 -29.91 27.09 -10.63
C GLN A 507 -31.21 27.65 -10.05
N GLU A 508 -31.30 27.79 -8.73
CA GLU A 508 -32.44 28.42 -8.06
C GLU A 508 -32.60 29.86 -8.52
N LYS A 509 -31.51 30.64 -8.52
CA LYS A 509 -31.52 32.03 -8.98
C LYS A 509 -31.97 32.17 -10.45
N ARG A 510 -31.59 31.24 -11.33
CA ARG A 510 -32.06 31.22 -12.73
C ARG A 510 -33.58 30.96 -12.81
N LYS A 511 -34.09 30.00 -12.03
CA LYS A 511 -35.53 29.73 -11.94
C LYS A 511 -36.28 30.97 -11.43
N ASP A 512 -35.77 31.62 -10.39
CA ASP A 512 -36.39 32.82 -9.80
C ASP A 512 -36.36 33.99 -10.78
N ASN A 513 -35.23 34.25 -11.42
CA ASN A 513 -35.08 35.31 -12.42
C ASN A 513 -36.07 35.13 -13.58
N PHE A 514 -36.19 33.91 -14.11
CA PHE A 514 -37.16 33.63 -15.17
C PHE A 514 -38.60 33.78 -14.67
N THR A 515 -38.90 33.34 -13.45
CA THR A 515 -40.24 33.46 -12.86
C THR A 515 -40.65 34.94 -12.68
N LEU A 516 -39.71 35.78 -12.22
CA LEU A 516 -39.89 37.23 -12.11
C LEU A 516 -40.04 37.89 -13.48
N PHE A 517 -39.21 37.51 -14.45
CA PHE A 517 -39.32 37.99 -15.83
C PHE A 517 -40.69 37.65 -16.43
N LEU A 518 -41.13 36.40 -16.30
CA LEU A 518 -42.43 35.94 -16.78
C LEU A 518 -43.56 36.73 -16.11
N HIS A 519 -43.48 36.98 -14.81
CA HIS A 519 -44.46 37.79 -14.08
C HIS A 519 -44.51 39.24 -14.60
N ASN A 520 -43.36 39.88 -14.82
CA ASN A 520 -43.32 41.25 -15.35
C ASN A 520 -43.88 41.33 -16.78
N LEU A 521 -43.56 40.35 -17.62
CA LEU A 521 -44.06 40.25 -18.99
C LEU A 521 -45.59 40.09 -19.02
N ILE A 522 -46.15 39.22 -18.17
CA ILE A 522 -47.60 39.05 -18.01
C ILE A 522 -48.28 40.38 -17.62
N LYS A 523 -47.67 41.13 -16.69
CA LYS A 523 -48.18 42.43 -16.25
C LYS A 523 -48.13 43.49 -17.36
N GLU A 524 -47.04 43.54 -18.14
CA GLU A 524 -46.90 44.46 -19.27
C GLU A 524 -47.90 44.20 -20.40
N LEU A 525 -48.28 42.93 -20.61
CA LEU A 525 -49.26 42.53 -21.61
C LEU A 525 -50.72 42.62 -21.10
N ASN A 526 -50.95 43.10 -19.87
CA ASN A 526 -52.27 43.15 -19.23
C ASN A 526 -53.02 41.80 -19.24
N ILE A 527 -52.30 40.68 -19.16
CA ILE A 527 -52.93 39.35 -19.13
C ILE A 527 -53.43 39.09 -17.71
N VAL A 528 -54.73 38.84 -17.57
CA VAL A 528 -55.34 38.46 -16.28
C VAL A 528 -54.91 37.02 -15.93
N TYR A 529 -54.21 36.87 -14.80
CA TYR A 529 -53.75 35.59 -14.26
C TYR A 529 -54.29 35.38 -12.83
N PHE A 530 -54.45 34.12 -12.45
CA PHE A 530 -55.06 33.69 -11.17
C PHE A 530 -54.08 32.91 -10.29
#